data_AF-A0A7M1S6A8-F1
#
_entry.id   AF-A0A7M1S6A8-F1
#
_cell.length_a   1.000
_cell.length_b   1.000
_cell.length_c   1.000
_cell.angle_alpha   90.00
_cell.angle_beta   90.00
_cell.angle_gamma   90.00
#
_symmetry.space_group_name_H-M   'P 1'
#
loop_
_entity.id
_entity.type
_entity.pdbx_description
1 polymer ?
#
loop_
_entity_poly.entity_id
_entity_poly.type
_entity_poly.pdbx_seq_one_letter_code
_entity_poly.pdbx_strand_id
1 'polypeptide(L)' 'MTPQAQEIEKQKDEIKAEIVTVFKANMKIFDWDIPENDDRKSAELIIDAMQEAIDEIKTDINAGKYDNY' A
#
# COMPACT_ATOMS: atom_id res chain seq x y z
N MET A 1 -2.97 7.75 -25.37
CA MET A 1 -2.58 7.01 -24.16
C MET A 1 -1.26 6.31 -24.45
N THR A 2 -0.29 6.32 -23.54
CA THR A 2 0.99 5.61 -23.74
C THR A 2 0.78 4.10 -23.58
N PRO A 3 1.63 3.23 -24.15
CA PRO A 3 1.55 1.77 -23.92
C PRO A 3 1.50 1.39 -22.43
N GLN A 4 2.27 2.10 -21.60
CA GLN A 4 2.30 1.94 -20.16
C GLN A 4 0.96 2.28 -19.51
N ALA A 5 0.32 3.37 -19.95
CA ALA A 5 -0.98 3.79 -19.43
C ALA A 5 -2.12 2.82 -19.83
N GLN A 6 -1.99 2.13 -20.97
CA GLN A 6 -2.94 1.08 -21.35
C GLN A 6 -2.77 -0.19 -20.50
N GLU A 7 -1.53 -0.56 -20.20
CA GLU A 7 -1.27 -1.77 -19.42
C GLU A 7 -1.67 -1.61 -17.95
N ILE A 8 -1.39 -0.44 -17.36
CA ILE A 8 -1.82 -0.17 -15.98
C ILE A 8 -3.35 -0.12 -15.85
N GLU A 9 -4.08 0.28 -16.89
CA GLU A 9 -5.55 0.28 -16.87
C GLU A 9 -6.11 -1.14 -16.71
N LYS A 10 -5.50 -2.12 -17.36
CA LYS A 10 -5.90 -3.54 -17.25
C LYS A 10 -5.57 -4.13 -15.87
N GLN A 11 -4.41 -3.77 -15.33
CA GLN A 11 -3.90 -4.34 -14.08
C GLN A 11 -4.36 -3.59 -12.83
N LYS A 12 -5.02 -2.42 -12.98
CA LYS A 12 -5.37 -1.53 -11.87
C LYS A 12 -6.16 -2.21 -10.75
N ASP A 13 -7.10 -3.07 -11.11
CA ASP A 13 -7.96 -3.73 -10.12
C ASP A 13 -7.24 -4.87 -9.39
N GLU A 14 -6.30 -5.55 -10.05
CA GLU A 14 -5.40 -6.52 -9.42
C GLU A 14 -4.48 -5.81 -8.41
N ILE A 15 -3.85 -4.71 -8.82
CA ILE A 15 -3.00 -3.90 -7.93
C ILE A 15 -3.77 -3.42 -6.69
N LYS A 16 -5.03 -2.97 -6.85
CA LYS A 16 -5.86 -2.61 -5.68
C LYS A 16 -6.11 -3.79 -4.75
N ALA A 17 -6.38 -4.98 -5.31
CA ALA A 17 -6.61 -6.18 -4.51
C ALA A 17 -5.37 -6.60 -3.73
N GLU A 18 -4.19 -6.47 -4.32
CA GLU A 18 -2.91 -6.72 -3.66
C GLU A 18 -2.68 -5.75 -2.50
N ILE A 19 -2.91 -4.45 -2.70
CA ILE A 19 -2.80 -3.44 -1.63
C ILE A 19 -3.76 -3.74 -0.47
N VAL A 20 -5.00 -4.12 -0.76
CA VAL A 20 -5.97 -4.52 0.27
C VAL A 20 -5.51 -5.79 1.01
N THR A 21 -4.86 -6.73 0.32
CA THR A 21 -4.32 -7.94 0.93
C THR A 21 -3.19 -7.63 1.90
N VAL A 22 -2.26 -6.74 1.52
CA VAL A 22 -1.18 -6.27 2.39
C VAL A 22 -1.74 -5.55 3.61
N PHE A 23 -2.72 -4.66 3.42
CA PHE A 23 -3.38 -3.97 4.53
C PHE A 23 -3.98 -4.95 5.55
N LYS A 24 -4.76 -5.93 5.08
CA LYS A 24 -5.36 -6.96 5.94
C LYS A 24 -4.34 -7.86 6.62
N ALA A 25 -3.20 -8.13 5.99
CA ALA A 25 -2.13 -8.88 6.61
C ALA A 25 -1.54 -8.13 7.82
N ASN A 26 -1.42 -6.80 7.73
CA ASN A 26 -0.94 -5.95 8.82
C ASN A 26 -1.96 -5.77 9.96
N MET A 27 -3.27 -5.83 9.68
CA MET A 27 -4.28 -5.80 10.75
C MET A 27 -4.09 -6.88 11.80
N LYS A 28 -3.57 -8.06 11.41
CA LYS A 28 -3.31 -9.18 12.32
C LYS A 28 -2.26 -8.88 13.39
N ILE A 29 -1.46 -7.83 13.25
CA ILE A 29 -0.48 -7.41 14.26
C ILE A 29 -1.21 -7.06 15.58
N PHE A 30 -2.32 -6.33 15.48
CA PHE A 30 -3.05 -5.83 16.64
C PHE A 30 -3.97 -6.88 17.28
N ASP A 31 -4.35 -7.91 16.51
CA ASP A 31 -5.15 -9.05 17.00
C ASP A 31 -4.44 -9.87 18.08
N TRP A 32 -3.10 -9.88 18.07
CA TRP A 32 -2.29 -10.72 18.98
C TRP A 32 -1.77 -9.93 20.18
N ASP A 33 -1.48 -8.65 19.99
CA ASP A 33 -0.68 -7.87 20.93
C ASP A 33 -1.51 -6.91 21.81
N ILE A 34 -2.81 -6.69 21.52
CA ILE A 34 -3.64 -5.73 22.25
C ILE A 34 -4.96 -6.37 22.76
N PRO A 35 -5.13 -6.53 24.08
CA PRO A 35 -6.43 -6.82 24.67
C PRO A 35 -7.42 -5.69 24.39
N GLU A 36 -8.66 -6.01 24.01
CA GLU A 36 -9.72 -5.04 23.70
C GLU A 36 -9.35 -4.07 22.56
N ASN A 37 -8.78 -4.61 21.47
CA ASN A 37 -8.38 -3.83 20.29
C ASN A 37 -9.53 -2.97 19.72
N ASP A 38 -9.23 -1.70 19.45
CA ASP A 38 -10.05 -0.85 18.60
C ASP A 38 -9.62 -1.07 17.14
N ASP A 39 -10.30 -1.99 16.46
CA ASP A 39 -10.00 -2.38 15.08
C ASP A 39 -9.98 -1.18 14.12
N ARG A 40 -10.82 -0.16 14.37
CA ARG A 40 -10.85 1.04 13.53
C ARG A 40 -9.60 1.87 13.76
N LYS A 41 -9.20 2.08 15.02
CA LYS A 41 -8.00 2.86 15.30
C LYS A 41 -6.74 2.18 14.76
N SER A 42 -6.68 0.87 14.89
CA SER A 42 -5.60 0.04 14.33
C SER A 42 -5.57 0.12 12.79
N ALA A 43 -6.73 0.06 12.13
CA ALA A 43 -6.84 0.25 10.68
C ALA A 43 -6.35 1.64 10.23
N GLU A 44 -6.70 2.71 10.95
CA GLU A 44 -6.24 4.08 10.67
C GLU A 44 -4.71 4.19 10.77
N LEU A 45 -4.11 3.62 11.81
CA LEU A 45 -2.64 3.63 11.98
C LEU A 45 -1.91 2.84 10.87
N ILE A 46 -2.47 1.70 10.45
CA ILE A 46 -1.88 0.90 9.38
C ILE A 46 -1.93 1.66 8.06
N ILE A 47 -3.06 2.26 7.70
CA ILE A 47 -3.17 2.96 6.41
C ILE A 47 -2.28 4.20 6.38
N ASP A 48 -2.11 4.90 7.51
CA ASP A 48 -1.18 6.02 7.61
C ASP A 48 0.27 5.57 7.34
N ALA A 49 0.73 4.49 7.97
CA ALA A 49 2.06 3.93 7.73
C ALA A 49 2.25 3.43 6.29
N MET A 50 1.22 2.80 5.70
CA MET A 50 1.25 2.40 4.28
C MET A 50 1.33 3.62 3.35
N GLN A 51 0.65 4.71 3.69
CA GLN A 51 0.69 5.95 2.89
C GLN A 51 2.07 6.60 2.96
N GLU A 52 2.72 6.64 4.12
CA GLU A 52 4.10 7.12 4.28
C GLU A 52 5.06 6.34 3.37
N ALA A 53 5.00 5.00 3.38
CA ALA A 53 5.82 4.16 2.50
C ALA A 53 5.55 4.41 1.00
N ILE A 54 4.28 4.61 0.61
CA ILE A 54 3.92 4.95 -0.77
C ILE A 54 4.51 6.31 -1.17
N ASP A 55 4.53 7.29 -0.28
CA ASP A 55 5.09 8.62 -0.54
C ASP A 55 6.62 8.61 -0.63
N GLU A 56 7.29 7.75 0.13
CA GLU A 56 8.72 7.47 -0.05
C GLU A 56 9.00 6.86 -1.42
N ILE A 57 8.21 5.88 -1.87
CA ILE A 57 8.35 5.28 -3.22
C ILE A 57 8.17 6.34 -4.30
N LYS A 58 7.19 7.25 -4.17
CA LYS A 58 7.01 8.36 -5.12
C LYS A 58 8.24 9.27 -5.15
N THR A 59 8.81 9.56 -3.99
CA THR A 59 10.04 10.37 -3.88
C THR A 59 11.19 9.68 -4.61
N ASP A 60 11.33 8.37 -4.43
CA ASP A 60 12.37 7.56 -5.06
C ASP A 60 12.21 7.45 -6.59
N ILE A 61 10.98 7.36 -7.09
CA ILE A 61 10.67 7.46 -8.53
C ILE A 61 11.11 8.81 -9.08
N ASN A 62 10.76 9.92 -8.40
CA ASN A 62 11.14 11.26 -8.83
C ASN A 62 12.65 11.50 -8.78
N ALA A 63 13.36 10.77 -7.91
CA ALA A 63 14.82 10.78 -7.83
C ALA A 63 15.51 9.87 -8.88
N GLY A 64 14.73 9.19 -9.74
CA GLY A 64 15.25 8.30 -10.78
C GLY A 64 15.80 6.97 -10.26
N LYS A 65 15.51 6.58 -9.00
CA LYS A 65 16.04 5.33 -8.42
C LYS A 65 15.58 4.08 -9.17
N TYR A 66 14.47 4.16 -9.89
CA TYR A 66 13.86 3.05 -10.64
C TYR A 66 14.01 3.15 -12.15
N ASP A 67 14.79 4.11 -12.69
CA ASP A 67 14.91 4.33 -14.14
C ASP A 67 15.48 3.12 -14.91
N ASN A 68 16.10 2.17 -14.21
CA ASN A 68 16.70 0.95 -14.78
C ASN A 68 16.19 -0.34 -14.12
N TYR A 69 15.02 -0.30 -13.48
CA TYR A 69 14.40 -1.44 -12.81
C TYR A 69 13.54 -2.30 -13.76
#